data_AF-A0A961UFD1-F1
#
_entry.id   AF-A0A961UFD1-F1
#
_cell.length_a   1.000
_cell.length_b   1.000
_cell.length_c   1.000
_cell.angle_alpha   90.00
_cell.angle_beta   90.00
_cell.angle_gamma   90.00
#
_symmetry.space_group_name_H-M   'P 1'
#
loop_
_entity.id
_entity.type
_entity.pdbx_description
1 polymer ?
#
loop_
_entity_poly.entity_id
_entity_poly.type
_entity_poly.pdbx_seq_one_letter_code
_entity_poly.pdbx_strand_id
1 'polypeptide(L)'
;MCLALLGLAGLAGAGGGALGSLATLAGTALSAAGAASEGNAAAAVADYNAQVARNNAQAEQQRAAYEAGMTRDRVRGVIAQQRAGYASSGLDPRTGTPVTVLGDSAKQGELDVLSRLYAGESAATAYRNDAARLAAEGAAQKSASRLNAATTLIGGLSKIAGRRYEPLRTT
;
A
#
# COMPACT_ATOMS: atom_id res chain seq x y z
N MET A 1 12.28 -13.42 -65.94
CA MET A 1 11.31 -12.95 -64.91
C MET A 1 12.10 -12.76 -63.62
N CYS A 2 12.85 -11.71 -63.32
CA CYS A 2 12.68 -10.25 -63.42
C CYS A 2 11.44 -9.68 -62.70
N LEU A 3 11.73 -8.90 -61.65
CA LEU A 3 10.94 -7.84 -61.01
C LEU A 3 9.68 -8.19 -60.20
N ALA A 4 9.76 -8.01 -58.87
CA ALA A 4 8.92 -7.07 -58.08
C ALA A 4 9.22 -7.28 -56.57
N LEU A 5 10.10 -6.45 -55.99
CA LEU A 5 9.75 -5.27 -55.18
C LEU A 5 9.32 -5.65 -53.74
N LEU A 6 10.26 -5.70 -52.79
CA LEU A 6 10.57 -4.57 -51.89
C LEU A 6 9.33 -3.98 -51.21
N GLY A 7 9.01 -4.49 -50.03
CA GLY A 7 8.07 -3.89 -49.08
C GLY A 7 8.66 -3.65 -47.69
N LEU A 8 10.00 -3.63 -47.53
CA LEU A 8 10.66 -3.60 -46.22
C LEU A 8 11.48 -2.35 -45.90
N ALA A 9 11.50 -1.29 -46.71
CA ALA A 9 12.40 -0.16 -46.43
C ALA A 9 11.96 1.18 -47.03
N GLY A 10 10.80 1.66 -46.60
CA GLY A 10 10.50 3.10 -46.55
C GLY A 10 9.83 3.32 -45.20
N LEU A 11 10.30 4.13 -44.26
CA LEU A 11 10.79 5.50 -44.37
C LEU A 11 11.87 5.77 -43.30
N ALA A 12 13.03 5.10 -43.36
CA ALA A 12 14.21 5.55 -42.62
C ALA A 12 14.98 6.53 -43.51
N GLY A 13 14.46 7.75 -43.63
CA GLY A 13 15.09 8.84 -44.36
C GLY A 13 16.47 9.17 -43.78
N ALA A 14 17.50 8.59 -44.37
CA ALA A 14 18.85 9.11 -44.38
C ALA A 14 18.86 10.34 -45.30
N GLY A 15 18.61 11.51 -44.73
CA GLY A 15 18.64 12.78 -45.46
C GLY A 15 18.13 13.92 -44.58
N GLY A 16 19.05 14.75 -44.09
CA GLY A 16 18.71 15.97 -43.35
C GLY A 16 19.30 16.00 -41.94
N GLY A 17 20.59 16.36 -41.84
CA GLY A 17 21.14 16.88 -40.60
C GLY A 17 20.27 18.01 -40.06
N ALA A 18 20.13 18.09 -38.73
CA ALA A 18 19.30 19.01 -37.95
C ALA A 18 17.81 18.65 -37.78
N LEU A 19 17.07 18.17 -38.79
CA LEU A 19 15.61 17.93 -38.66
C LEU A 19 15.26 16.59 -37.97
N GLY A 20 16.03 15.52 -38.22
CA GLY A 20 15.83 14.23 -37.54
C GLY A 20 16.15 14.28 -36.04
N SER A 21 17.09 15.12 -35.64
CA SER A 21 17.43 15.40 -34.23
C SER A 21 16.33 16.17 -33.51
N LEU A 22 15.61 17.07 -34.19
CA LEU A 22 14.45 17.77 -33.63
C LEU A 22 13.25 16.85 -33.45
N ALA A 23 12.99 15.93 -34.40
CA ALA A 23 11.92 14.94 -34.24
C ALA A 23 12.22 13.93 -33.11
N THR A 24 13.49 13.54 -32.92
CA THR A 24 13.90 12.71 -31.78
C THR A 24 13.96 13.49 -30.46
N LEU A 25 14.30 14.79 -30.45
CA LEU A 25 14.19 15.67 -29.28
C LEU A 25 12.73 15.94 -28.89
N ALA A 26 11.85 16.19 -29.86
CA ALA A 26 10.43 16.39 -29.64
C ALA A 26 9.77 15.08 -29.16
N GLY A 27 10.15 13.93 -29.74
CA GLY A 27 9.73 12.62 -29.29
C GLY A 27 10.18 12.32 -27.86
N THR A 28 11.45 12.57 -27.51
CA THR A 28 11.98 12.37 -26.15
C THR A 28 11.42 13.35 -25.12
N ALA A 29 11.11 14.59 -25.51
CA ALA A 29 10.42 15.55 -24.65
C ALA A 29 8.96 15.15 -24.38
N LEU A 30 8.22 14.66 -25.38
CA LEU A 30 6.87 14.11 -25.19
C LEU A 30 6.90 12.85 -24.30
N SER A 31 7.87 11.95 -24.49
CA SER A 31 8.03 10.75 -23.66
C SER A 31 8.39 11.10 -22.21
N ALA A 32 9.20 12.12 -21.97
CA ALA A 32 9.56 12.59 -20.62
C ALA A 32 8.37 13.26 -19.91
N ALA A 33 7.52 14.01 -20.63
CA ALA A 33 6.29 14.59 -20.10
C ALA A 33 5.26 13.50 -19.73
N GLY A 34 5.12 12.46 -20.57
CA GLY A 34 4.30 11.29 -20.28
C GLY A 34 4.75 10.55 -19.02
N ALA A 35 6.06 10.25 -18.91
CA ALA A 35 6.63 9.55 -17.77
C ALA A 35 6.47 10.30 -16.44
N ALA A 36 6.56 11.64 -16.46
CA ALA A 36 6.35 12.48 -15.27
C ALA A 36 4.88 12.52 -14.81
N SER A 37 3.93 12.48 -15.76
CA SER A 37 2.50 12.39 -15.45
C SER A 37 2.12 11.03 -14.84
N GLU A 38 2.75 9.96 -15.30
CA GLU A 38 2.52 8.59 -14.85
C GLU A 38 2.96 8.38 -13.39
N GLY A 39 4.10 8.96 -12.98
CA GLY A 39 4.56 8.89 -11.59
C GLY A 39 3.67 9.62 -10.60
N ASN A 40 3.06 10.74 -11.01
CA ASN A 40 2.11 11.46 -10.16
C ASN A 40 0.79 10.69 -10.01
N ALA A 41 0.30 10.07 -11.08
CA ALA A 41 -0.88 9.22 -11.02
C ALA A 41 -0.66 7.99 -10.13
N ALA A 42 0.50 7.32 -10.26
CA ALA A 42 0.88 6.19 -9.41
C ALA A 42 0.95 6.58 -7.93
N ALA A 43 1.55 7.73 -7.61
CA ALA A 43 1.60 8.25 -6.25
C ALA A 43 0.21 8.54 -5.68
N ALA A 44 -0.69 9.15 -6.48
CA ALA A 44 -2.06 9.43 -6.04
C ALA A 44 -2.85 8.14 -5.75
N VAL A 45 -2.67 7.10 -6.56
CA VAL A 45 -3.28 5.77 -6.32
C VAL A 45 -2.72 5.14 -5.04
N ALA A 46 -1.40 5.22 -4.83
CA ALA A 46 -0.76 4.70 -3.63
C ALA A 46 -1.23 5.43 -2.36
N ASP A 47 -1.34 6.76 -2.40
CA ASP A 47 -1.86 7.58 -1.31
C ASP A 47 -3.33 7.27 -1.00
N TYR A 48 -4.16 7.05 -2.04
CA TYR A 48 -5.54 6.62 -1.88
C TYR A 48 -5.62 5.25 -1.20
N ASN A 49 -4.83 4.27 -1.66
CA ASN A 49 -4.77 2.94 -1.05
C ASN A 49 -4.28 3.01 0.40
N ALA A 50 -3.31 3.89 0.69
CA ALA A 50 -2.86 4.14 2.06
C ALA A 50 -3.99 4.72 2.93
N GLN A 51 -4.82 5.61 2.39
CA GLN A 51 -5.99 6.14 3.10
C GLN A 51 -7.03 5.05 3.37
N VAL A 52 -7.30 4.18 2.40
CA VAL A 52 -8.20 3.03 2.57
C VAL A 52 -7.67 2.12 3.68
N ALA A 53 -6.38 1.80 3.68
CA ALA A 53 -5.75 1.00 4.73
C ALA A 53 -5.88 1.68 6.12
N ARG A 54 -5.69 3.00 6.22
CA ARG A 54 -5.94 3.75 7.47
C ARG A 54 -7.39 3.65 7.94
N ASN A 55 -8.35 3.75 7.02
CA ASN A 55 -9.78 3.63 7.34
C ASN A 55 -10.10 2.20 7.82
N ASN A 56 -9.52 1.17 7.17
CA ASN A 56 -9.67 -0.22 7.58
C ASN A 56 -9.09 -0.45 8.98
N ALA A 57 -7.95 0.16 9.31
CA ALA A 57 -7.38 0.09 10.66
C ALA A 57 -8.35 0.64 11.71
N GLN A 58 -8.99 1.79 11.43
CA GLN A 58 -9.98 2.36 12.34
C GLN A 58 -11.24 1.49 12.45
N ALA A 59 -11.70 0.91 11.34
CA ALA A 59 -12.84 0.01 11.32
C ALA A 59 -12.58 -1.25 12.17
N GLU A 60 -11.38 -1.83 12.09
CA GLU A 60 -10.97 -2.97 12.92
C GLU A 60 -10.92 -2.62 14.41
N GLN A 61 -10.38 -1.46 14.77
CA GLN A 61 -10.38 -1.00 16.16
C GLN A 61 -11.81 -0.85 16.70
N GLN A 62 -12.71 -0.25 15.90
CA GLN A 62 -14.11 -0.09 16.28
C GLN A 62 -14.82 -1.44 16.41
N ARG A 63 -14.56 -2.37 15.47
CA ARG A 63 -15.11 -3.74 15.53
C ARG A 63 -14.64 -4.47 16.79
N ALA A 64 -13.35 -4.41 17.10
CA ALA A 64 -12.79 -5.03 18.30
C ALA A 64 -13.34 -4.40 19.59
N ALA A 65 -13.50 -3.08 19.63
CA ALA A 65 -14.12 -2.40 20.78
C ALA A 65 -15.58 -2.84 20.99
N TYR A 66 -16.34 -2.99 19.90
CA TYR A 66 -17.71 -3.49 19.94
C TYR A 66 -17.77 -4.95 20.43
N GLU A 67 -16.94 -5.83 19.86
CA GLU A 67 -16.85 -7.23 20.27
C GLU A 67 -16.43 -7.38 21.74
N ALA A 68 -15.47 -6.58 22.19
CA ALA A 68 -15.05 -6.51 23.58
C ALA A 68 -16.20 -6.09 24.52
N GLY A 69 -17.03 -5.12 24.09
CA GLY A 69 -18.25 -4.71 24.80
C GLY A 69 -19.24 -5.86 24.96
N MET A 70 -19.57 -6.56 23.86
CA MET A 70 -20.46 -7.73 23.90
C MET A 70 -19.94 -8.85 24.80
N THR A 71 -18.62 -9.07 24.81
CA THR A 71 -17.99 -10.05 25.71
C THR A 71 -18.10 -9.64 27.15
N ARG A 72 -17.86 -8.36 27.48
CA ARG A 72 -18.07 -7.85 28.84
C ARG A 72 -19.50 -8.09 29.32
N ASP A 73 -20.49 -7.84 28.45
CA ASP A 73 -21.90 -8.09 28.78
C ASP A 73 -22.18 -9.57 29.03
N ARG A 74 -21.64 -10.45 28.18
CA ARG A 74 -21.75 -11.91 28.36
C ARG A 74 -21.12 -12.37 29.67
N VAL A 75 -19.91 -11.92 29.98
CA VAL A 75 -19.20 -12.24 31.24
C VAL A 75 -20.02 -11.77 32.44
N ARG A 76 -20.55 -10.54 32.41
CA ARG A 76 -21.42 -10.02 33.48
C ARG A 76 -22.68 -10.88 33.66
N GLY A 77 -23.29 -11.32 32.56
CA GLY A 77 -24.45 -12.22 32.59
C GLY A 77 -24.14 -13.58 33.23
N VAL A 78 -23.01 -14.20 32.85
CA VAL A 78 -22.56 -15.49 33.43
C VAL A 78 -22.30 -15.35 34.93
N ILE A 79 -21.59 -14.31 35.36
CA ILE A 79 -21.32 -14.05 36.79
C ILE A 79 -22.63 -13.83 37.56
N ALA A 80 -23.60 -13.11 36.98
CA ALA A 80 -24.90 -12.89 37.59
C ALA A 80 -25.69 -14.21 37.75
N GLN A 81 -25.67 -15.08 36.73
CA GLN A 81 -26.29 -16.41 36.78
C GLN A 81 -25.62 -17.31 37.83
N GLN A 82 -24.28 -17.33 37.88
CA GLN A 82 -23.54 -18.06 38.90
C GLN A 82 -23.92 -17.58 40.31
N ARG A 83 -23.94 -16.26 40.55
CA ARG A 83 -24.39 -15.68 41.83
C ARG A 83 -25.82 -16.09 42.19
N ALA A 84 -26.75 -16.06 41.25
CA ALA A 84 -28.13 -16.47 41.48
C ALA A 84 -28.24 -17.98 41.81
N GLY A 85 -27.49 -18.82 41.09
CA GLY A 85 -27.43 -20.26 41.34
C GLY A 85 -26.84 -20.62 42.71
N TYR A 86 -25.81 -19.90 43.15
CA TYR A 86 -25.26 -20.07 44.50
C TYR A 86 -26.27 -19.64 45.57
N ALA A 87 -26.95 -18.51 45.37
CA ALA A 87 -27.99 -18.02 46.27
C ALA A 87 -29.18 -19.00 46.38
N SER A 88 -29.59 -19.63 45.28
CA SER A 88 -30.67 -20.64 45.29
C SER A 88 -30.25 -21.97 45.93
N SER A 89 -28.95 -22.28 45.95
CA SER A 89 -28.42 -23.52 46.53
C SER A 89 -28.21 -23.44 48.05
N GLY A 90 -28.57 -22.32 48.69
CA GLY A 90 -28.38 -22.10 50.13
C GLY A 90 -26.92 -21.90 50.55
N LEU A 91 -25.99 -21.82 49.59
CA LEU A 91 -24.59 -21.48 49.82
C LEU A 91 -24.47 -19.97 49.89
N ASP A 92 -23.85 -19.43 50.95
CA ASP A 92 -23.60 -17.99 51.03
C ASP A 92 -22.60 -17.60 49.92
N PRO A 93 -23.02 -16.81 48.91
CA PRO A 93 -22.14 -16.38 47.82
C PRO A 93 -21.01 -15.45 48.29
N ARG A 94 -21.00 -15.06 49.57
CA ARG A 94 -20.05 -14.11 50.17
C ARG A 94 -18.96 -14.77 51.01
N THR A 95 -18.96 -16.10 51.18
CA THR A 95 -17.98 -16.78 52.04
C THR A 95 -17.43 -18.06 51.41
N GLY A 96 -16.11 -18.27 51.49
CA GLY A 96 -15.44 -19.51 51.07
C GLY A 96 -15.19 -19.64 49.56
N THR A 97 -15.15 -20.88 49.06
CA THR A 97 -14.85 -21.26 47.67
C THR A 97 -15.71 -20.57 46.58
N PRO A 98 -17.00 -20.25 46.79
CA PRO A 98 -17.83 -19.57 45.77
C PRO A 98 -17.32 -18.16 45.39
N VAL A 99 -16.73 -17.42 46.34
CA VAL A 99 -16.11 -16.10 46.07
C VAL A 99 -14.90 -16.25 45.15
N THR A 100 -14.06 -17.26 45.39
CA THR A 100 -12.87 -17.51 44.59
C THR A 100 -13.22 -17.87 43.15
N VAL A 101 -14.24 -18.73 42.96
CA VAL A 101 -14.71 -19.14 41.63
C VAL A 101 -15.33 -17.98 40.85
N LEU A 102 -16.07 -17.09 41.50
CA LEU A 102 -16.60 -15.87 40.89
C LEU A 102 -15.48 -14.90 40.51
N GLY A 103 -14.46 -14.76 41.36
CA GLY A 103 -13.27 -13.94 41.08
C GLY A 103 -12.46 -14.47 39.90
N ASP A 104 -12.24 -15.79 39.83
CA ASP A 104 -11.56 -16.43 38.71
C ASP A 104 -12.35 -16.30 37.41
N SER A 105 -13.67 -16.44 37.46
CA SER A 105 -14.55 -16.23 36.30
C SER A 105 -14.49 -14.78 35.79
N ALA A 106 -14.46 -13.80 36.70
CA ALA A 106 -14.28 -12.39 36.35
C ALA A 106 -12.92 -12.14 35.68
N LYS A 107 -11.84 -12.67 36.27
CA LYS A 107 -10.48 -12.55 35.73
C LYS A 107 -10.36 -13.19 34.34
N GLN A 108 -10.89 -14.39 34.16
CA GLN A 108 -10.90 -15.06 32.85
C GLN A 108 -11.71 -14.27 31.81
N GLY A 109 -12.85 -13.73 32.21
CA GLY A 109 -13.65 -12.87 31.34
C GLY A 109 -12.93 -11.59 30.92
N GLU A 110 -12.18 -10.98 31.85
CA GLU A 110 -11.37 -9.79 31.55
C GLU A 110 -10.22 -10.11 30.60
N LEU A 111 -9.57 -11.27 30.75
CA LEU A 111 -8.57 -11.75 29.80
C LEU A 111 -9.16 -11.98 28.40
N ASP A 112 -10.38 -12.51 28.26
CA ASP A 112 -11.04 -12.65 26.94
C ASP A 112 -11.36 -11.30 26.31
N VAL A 113 -11.70 -10.30 27.13
CA VAL A 113 -11.91 -8.93 26.64
C VAL A 113 -10.60 -8.32 26.16
N LEU A 114 -9.53 -8.46 26.95
CA LEU A 114 -8.21 -7.95 26.56
C LEU A 114 -7.68 -8.66 25.31
N SER A 115 -7.88 -9.96 25.18
CA SER A 115 -7.43 -10.72 24.00
C SER A 115 -8.11 -10.22 22.72
N ARG A 116 -9.42 -9.93 22.77
CA ARG A 116 -10.18 -9.35 21.64
C ARG A 116 -9.71 -7.95 21.27
N LEU A 117 -9.50 -7.08 22.26
CA LEU A 117 -8.96 -5.75 22.03
C LEU A 117 -7.56 -5.81 21.41
N TYR A 118 -6.71 -6.70 21.93
CA TYR A 118 -5.37 -6.90 21.42
C TYR A 118 -5.36 -7.44 19.98
N ALA A 119 -6.24 -8.39 19.66
CA ALA A 119 -6.40 -8.90 18.30
C ALA A 119 -6.79 -7.77 17.33
N GLY A 120 -7.72 -6.90 17.73
CA GLY A 120 -8.10 -5.71 16.98
C GLY A 120 -6.96 -4.71 16.78
N GLU A 121 -6.21 -4.41 17.85
CA GLU A 121 -5.07 -3.48 17.78
C GLU A 121 -3.94 -4.04 16.90
N SER A 122 -3.70 -5.35 16.95
CA SER A 122 -2.74 -6.03 16.09
C SER A 122 -3.13 -5.92 14.62
N ALA A 123 -4.40 -6.19 14.29
CA ALA A 123 -4.93 -6.02 12.94
C ALA A 123 -4.85 -4.56 12.46
N ALA A 124 -5.24 -3.61 13.32
CA ALA A 124 -5.13 -2.18 13.02
C ALA A 124 -3.67 -1.74 12.78
N THR A 125 -2.73 -2.28 13.56
CA THR A 125 -1.30 -2.02 13.38
C THR A 125 -0.80 -2.56 12.05
N ALA A 126 -1.23 -3.76 11.64
CA ALA A 126 -0.91 -4.31 10.33
C ALA A 126 -1.39 -3.38 9.20
N TYR A 127 -2.64 -2.92 9.26
CA TYR A 127 -3.18 -1.97 8.28
C TYR A 127 -2.45 -0.61 8.28
N ARG A 128 -2.02 -0.10 9.44
CA ARG A 128 -1.20 1.12 9.51
C ARG A 128 0.17 0.92 8.87
N ASN A 129 0.79 -0.24 9.07
CA ASN A 129 2.07 -0.58 8.44
C ASN A 129 1.92 -0.69 6.92
N ASP A 130 0.83 -1.30 6.44
CA ASP A 130 0.50 -1.33 5.00
C ASP A 130 0.27 0.07 4.44
N ALA A 131 -0.44 0.93 5.17
CA ALA A 131 -0.63 2.32 4.76
C ALA A 131 0.71 3.07 4.65
N ALA A 132 1.61 2.88 5.61
CA ALA A 132 2.94 3.48 5.59
C ALA A 132 3.79 2.95 4.42
N ARG A 133 3.72 1.64 4.14
CA ARG A 133 4.39 1.01 3.00
C ARG A 133 3.87 1.58 1.67
N LEU A 134 2.56 1.65 1.49
CA LEU A 134 1.93 2.19 0.28
C LEU A 134 2.30 3.67 0.06
N ALA A 135 2.29 4.48 1.11
CA ALA A 135 2.71 5.89 1.02
C ALA A 135 4.20 6.00 0.64
N ALA A 136 5.06 5.17 1.22
CA ALA A 136 6.48 5.13 0.88
C ALA A 136 6.72 4.68 -0.57
N GLU A 137 5.97 3.68 -1.05
CA GLU A 137 5.99 3.23 -2.46
C GLU A 137 5.60 4.36 -3.41
N GLY A 138 4.50 5.07 -3.13
CA GLY A 138 4.07 6.22 -3.93
C GLY A 138 5.12 7.33 -4.00
N ALA A 139 5.75 7.66 -2.87
CA ALA A 139 6.85 8.64 -2.82
C ALA A 139 8.08 8.17 -3.60
N ALA A 140 8.42 6.89 -3.51
CA ALA A 140 9.52 6.27 -4.25
C ALA A 140 9.24 6.28 -5.76
N GLN A 141 8.03 5.92 -6.20
CA GLN A 141 7.62 5.93 -7.61
C GLN A 141 7.60 7.34 -8.20
N LYS A 142 7.15 8.33 -7.44
CA LYS A 142 7.24 9.74 -7.86
C LYS A 142 8.69 10.18 -8.07
N SER A 143 9.59 9.75 -7.19
CA SER A 143 11.02 10.05 -7.29
C SER A 143 11.68 9.31 -8.45
N ALA A 144 11.36 8.02 -8.63
CA ALA A 144 11.85 7.20 -9.72
C ALA A 144 11.37 7.71 -11.09
N SER A 145 10.11 8.14 -11.20
CA SER A 145 9.56 8.74 -12.41
C SER A 145 10.28 10.04 -12.78
N ARG A 146 10.57 10.92 -11.80
CA ARG A 146 11.39 12.13 -12.03
C ARG A 146 12.81 11.80 -12.49
N LEU A 147 13.44 10.80 -11.86
CA LEU A 147 14.77 10.32 -12.25
C LEU A 147 14.76 9.71 -13.65
N ASN A 148 13.76 8.89 -13.99
CA ASN A 148 13.60 8.29 -15.31
C ASN A 148 13.34 9.33 -16.40
N ALA A 149 12.56 10.38 -16.10
CA ALA A 149 12.38 11.51 -17.01
C ALA A 149 13.72 12.24 -17.25
N ALA A 150 14.51 12.46 -16.19
CA ALA A 150 15.83 13.08 -16.30
C ALA A 150 16.84 12.21 -17.06
N THR A 151 16.92 10.91 -16.78
CA THR A 151 17.82 9.99 -17.49
C THR A 151 17.40 9.76 -18.94
N THR A 152 16.09 9.76 -19.24
CA THR A 152 15.57 9.70 -20.61
C THR A 152 15.95 10.96 -21.39
N LEU A 153 15.85 12.14 -20.76
CA LEU A 153 16.28 13.40 -21.37
C LEU A 153 17.79 13.42 -21.63
N ILE A 154 18.61 13.01 -20.65
CA ILE A 154 20.07 12.93 -20.78
C ILE A 154 20.46 11.89 -21.83
N GLY A 155 19.88 10.68 -21.79
CA GLY A 155 20.14 9.62 -22.75
C GLY A 155 19.70 9.98 -24.18
N GLY A 156 18.62 10.73 -24.31
CA GLY A 156 18.18 11.33 -25.58
C GLY A 156 19.22 12.32 -26.13
N LEU A 157 19.72 13.23 -25.29
CA LEU A 157 20.77 14.18 -25.64
C LEU A 157 22.10 13.49 -26.01
N SER A 158 22.53 12.49 -25.23
CA SER A 158 23.79 11.75 -25.45
C SER A 158 23.78 10.96 -26.75
N LYS A 159 22.63 10.39 -27.15
CA LYS A 159 22.47 9.72 -28.46
C LYS A 159 22.58 10.70 -29.64
N ILE A 160 22.25 11.97 -29.44
CA ILE A 160 22.37 13.03 -30.45
C ILE A 160 23.79 13.58 -30.50
N ALA A 161 24.44 13.75 -29.35
CA ALA A 161 25.83 14.20 -29.25
C ALA A 161 26.83 13.14 -29.76
N GLY A 162 26.65 11.86 -29.41
CA GLY A 162 27.52 10.77 -29.86
C GLY A 162 27.50 10.55 -31.38
N ARG A 163 26.35 10.84 -32.03
CA ARG A 163 26.23 10.77 -33.50
C ARG A 163 27.00 11.89 -34.24
N ARG A 164 27.49 12.92 -33.53
CA ARG A 164 28.33 13.99 -34.09
C ARG A 164 29.83 13.76 -33.90
N TYR A 165 30.26 12.74 -33.17
CA TYR A 165 31.67 12.44 -32.90
C TYR A 165 32.16 11.16 -33.60
N GLU A 166 31.63 10.80 -34.78
CA GLU A 166 32.42 9.93 -35.67
C GLU A 166 33.63 10.73 -36.17
N PRO A 167 34.87 10.46 -35.72
CA PRO A 167 36.03 11.09 -36.29
C PRO A 167 36.21 10.58 -37.72
N LEU A 168 36.65 11.50 -38.58
CA LEU A 168 37.17 11.25 -39.92
C LEU A 168 38.19 10.10 -39.90
N ARG A 169 37.75 8.85 -40.05
CA ARG A 169 38.61 7.76 -40.53
C ARG A 169 38.58 7.81 -42.04
N THR A 170 39.44 8.66 -42.58
CA THR A 170 39.90 8.61 -43.95
C THR A 170 40.62 7.27 -44.18
N THR A 171 40.24 6.61 -45.28
CA THR A 171 40.92 5.50 -46.00
C THR A 171 41.17 4.18 -45.28
#